data_AF-A0A374T475-F1
#
_entry.id   AF-A0A374T475-F1
#
_cell.length_a   1.000
_cell.length_b   1.000
_cell.length_c   1.000
_cell.angle_alpha   90.00
_cell.angle_beta   90.00
_cell.angle_gamma   90.00
#
_symmetry.space_group_name_H-M   'P 1'
#
loop_
_entity.id
_entity.type
_entity.pdbx_description
1 polymer ?
#
loop_
_entity_poly.entity_id
_entity_poly.type
_entity_poly.pdbx_seq_one_letter_code
_entity_poly.pdbx_strand_id
1 'polypeptide(L)'
;MKTNKLMDEIRKSTPADTNKQVDLCVAIANRVFELLQERNMKQRDFAKALGKTETEVSRWLSGTHNLTLATIAKMATVLGDDIITTTQSHRPYKLPNTQNVAMMVAEDMCKK
;
A
#
# COMPACT_ATOMS: atom_id res chain seq x y z
N MET A 1 19.17 15.00 10.27
CA MET A 1 17.93 15.31 11.01
C MET A 1 18.21 15.08 12.49
N LYS A 2 17.87 16.03 13.38
CA LYS A 2 18.10 15.89 14.83
C LYS A 2 17.14 14.82 15.37
N THR A 3 17.66 13.66 15.77
CA THR A 3 16.89 12.64 16.47
C THR A 3 16.61 13.14 17.88
N ASN A 4 15.34 13.44 18.15
CA ASN A 4 14.89 13.87 19.45
C ASN A 4 14.79 12.61 20.34
N LYS A 5 15.55 12.54 21.43
CA LYS A 5 15.68 11.36 22.32
C LYS A 5 14.31 10.77 22.74
N LEU A 6 13.30 11.64 22.84
CA LEU A 6 11.92 11.28 23.14
C LEU A 6 11.27 10.38 22.07
N MET A 7 11.54 10.64 20.78
CA MET A 7 11.02 9.82 19.68
C MET A 7 11.67 8.43 19.63
N ASP A 8 12.96 8.34 19.97
CA ASP A 8 13.67 7.06 20.01
C ASP A 8 13.20 6.17 21.17
N GLU A 9 12.84 6.75 22.32
CA GLU A 9 12.27 6.02 23.45
C GLU A 9 10.85 5.50 23.16
N ILE A 10 10.00 6.31 22.51
CA ILE A 10 8.66 5.88 22.09
C ILE A 10 8.75 4.73 21.09
N ARG A 11 9.71 4.78 20.16
CA ARG A 11 9.97 3.69 19.20
C ARG A 11 10.37 2.39 19.89
N LYS A 12 11.12 2.44 21.00
CA LYS A 12 11.51 1.26 21.78
C LYS A 12 10.36 0.61 22.55
N SER A 13 9.37 1.42 22.97
CA SER A 13 8.18 0.94 23.70
C SER A 13 7.08 0.42 22.75
N THR A 14 7.10 0.87 21.49
CA THR A 14 6.10 0.49 20.49
C THR A 14 6.37 -0.93 19.97
N PRO A 15 5.34 -1.78 19.79
CA PRO A 15 5.50 -3.11 19.21
C PRO A 15 6.25 -3.06 17.86
N ALA A 16 7.17 -4.01 17.66
CA ALA A 16 8.01 -4.06 16.46
C ALA A 16 7.19 -4.08 15.17
N ASP A 17 6.03 -4.76 15.18
CA ASP A 17 5.12 -4.86 14.04
C ASP A 17 4.54 -3.50 13.64
N THR A 18 4.14 -2.68 14.62
CA THR A 18 3.60 -1.34 14.39
C THR A 18 4.66 -0.42 13.78
N ASN A 19 5.89 -0.48 14.29
CA ASN A 19 7.00 0.28 13.71
C ASN A 19 7.24 -0.14 12.25
N LYS A 20 7.25 -1.45 11.99
CA LYS A 20 7.46 -1.98 10.63
C LYS A 20 6.33 -1.56 9.69
N GLN A 21 5.09 -1.55 10.16
CA GLN A 21 3.93 -1.11 9.38
C GLN A 21 4.07 0.36 8.98
N VAL A 22 4.44 1.24 9.91
CA VAL A 22 4.66 2.67 9.61
C VAL A 22 5.80 2.84 8.61
N ASP A 23 6.92 2.13 8.79
CA ASP A 23 8.05 2.18 7.86
C ASP A 23 7.62 1.76 6.43
N LEU A 24 6.79 0.73 6.30
CA LEU A 24 6.23 0.30 5.01
C LEU A 24 5.28 1.36 4.42
N CYS A 25 4.39 1.94 5.21
CA CYS A 25 3.49 3.00 4.75
C CYS A 25 4.26 4.23 4.25
N VAL A 26 5.33 4.63 4.95
CA VAL A 26 6.21 5.73 4.52
C VAL A 26 6.94 5.38 3.23
N ALA A 27 7.47 4.16 3.10
CA ALA A 27 8.14 3.72 1.86
C ALA A 27 7.19 3.75 0.65
N ILE A 28 5.95 3.28 0.84
CA ILE A 28 4.89 3.33 -0.19
C ILE A 28 4.57 4.78 -0.57
N ALA A 29 4.39 5.67 0.42
CA ALA A 29 4.11 7.08 0.17
C ALA A 29 5.23 7.75 -0.63
N ASN A 30 6.49 7.51 -0.26
CA ASN A 30 7.65 8.04 -0.98
C ASN A 30 7.68 7.57 -2.43
N ARG A 31 7.45 6.27 -2.67
CA ARG A 31 7.40 5.72 -4.03
C ARG A 31 6.30 6.37 -4.86
N VAL A 32 5.13 6.62 -4.26
CA VAL A 32 4.05 7.36 -4.95
C VAL A 32 4.48 8.80 -5.27
N PHE A 33 5.15 9.50 -4.36
CA PHE A 33 5.65 10.85 -4.62
C PHE A 33 6.66 10.89 -5.77
N GLU A 34 7.58 9.93 -5.84
CA GLU A 34 8.54 9.79 -6.95
C GLU A 34 7.80 9.63 -8.28
N LEU A 35 6.83 8.71 -8.35
CA LEU A 35 6.02 8.47 -9.55
C LEU A 35 5.22 9.72 -9.98
N LEU A 36 4.70 10.48 -9.01
CA LEU A 36 4.02 11.74 -9.30
C LEU A 36 4.97 12.78 -9.92
N GLN A 37 6.19 12.88 -9.40
CA GLN A 37 7.21 13.78 -9.92
C GLN A 37 7.67 13.38 -11.33
N GLU A 38 7.93 12.09 -11.56
CA GLU A 38 8.32 11.55 -12.87
C GLU A 38 7.26 11.83 -13.94
N ARG A 39 5.97 11.80 -13.55
CA ARG A 39 4.84 12.07 -14.44
C ARG A 39 4.41 13.54 -14.48
N ASN A 40 5.12 14.42 -13.78
CA ASN A 40 4.78 15.84 -13.63
C ASN A 40 3.31 16.05 -13.17
N MET A 41 2.78 15.12 -12.37
CA MET A 41 1.43 15.14 -11.83
C MET A 41 1.40 15.78 -10.45
N LYS A 42 0.44 16.67 -10.21
CA LYS A 42 0.19 17.18 -8.86
C LYS A 42 -0.71 16.21 -8.10
N GLN A 43 -0.63 16.27 -6.77
CA GLN A 43 -1.49 15.47 -5.88
C GLN A 43 -2.99 15.65 -6.18
N ARG A 44 -3.40 16.86 -6.57
CA ARG A 44 -4.76 17.15 -7.05
C ARG A 44 -5.16 16.35 -8.27
N ASP A 45 -4.27 16.27 -9.25
CA ASP A 45 -4.55 15.60 -10.51
C ASP A 45 -4.58 14.09 -10.30
N PHE A 46 -3.73 13.59 -9.40
CA PHE A 46 -3.76 12.21 -8.93
C PHE A 46 -5.04 11.85 -8.18
N ALA A 47 -5.51 12.73 -7.27
CA ALA A 47 -6.77 12.53 -6.56
C ALA A 47 -7.96 12.48 -7.53
N LYS A 48 -7.99 13.35 -8.53
CA LYS A 48 -8.99 13.33 -9.61
C LYS A 48 -8.94 12.02 -10.40
N ALA A 49 -7.74 11.56 -10.77
CA ALA A 49 -7.57 10.31 -11.51
C ALA A 49 -8.02 9.07 -10.70
N LEU A 50 -7.87 9.11 -9.37
CA LEU A 50 -8.37 8.08 -8.47
C LEU A 50 -9.88 8.17 -8.17
N GLY A 51 -10.54 9.27 -8.54
CA GLY A 51 -11.92 9.55 -8.14
C GLY A 51 -12.06 9.77 -6.62
N LYS A 52 -11.05 10.36 -6.00
CA LYS A 52 -10.93 10.57 -4.54
C LYS A 52 -10.66 12.03 -4.21
N THR A 53 -10.85 12.38 -2.93
CA THR A 53 -10.57 13.74 -2.45
C THR A 53 -9.07 13.93 -2.22
N GLU A 54 -8.59 15.17 -2.41
CA GLU A 54 -7.19 15.52 -2.10
C GLU A 54 -6.84 15.23 -0.64
N THR A 55 -7.80 15.42 0.27
CA THR A 55 -7.65 15.11 1.70
C THR A 55 -7.42 13.63 1.96
N GLU A 56 -8.16 12.73 1.29
CA GLU A 56 -7.94 11.29 1.39
C GLU A 56 -6.56 10.90 0.88
N VAL A 57 -6.16 11.42 -0.29
CA VAL A 57 -4.85 11.15 -0.88
C VAL A 57 -3.73 11.68 0.02
N SER A 58 -3.90 12.87 0.60
CA SER A 58 -2.94 13.43 1.57
C SER A 58 -2.81 12.57 2.81
N ARG A 59 -3.93 12.03 3.31
CA ARG A 59 -3.93 11.09 4.45
C ARG A 59 -3.28 9.75 4.12
N TRP A 60 -3.37 9.30 2.88
CA TRP A 60 -2.67 8.10 2.42
C TRP A 60 -1.16 8.32 2.32
N LEU A 61 -0.76 9.49 1.82
CA LEU A 61 0.64 9.86 1.64
C LEU A 61 1.32 10.38 2.93
N SER A 62 0.60 10.52 4.04
CA SER A 62 1.19 10.91 5.33
C SER A 62 2.04 9.80 5.96
N GLY A 63 1.92 8.55 5.49
CA GLY A 63 2.63 7.39 6.03
C GLY A 63 2.10 6.88 7.37
N THR A 64 1.05 7.51 7.92
CA THR A 64 0.45 7.15 9.22
C THR A 64 -0.87 6.41 9.09
N HIS A 65 -1.45 6.38 7.89
CA HIS A 65 -2.70 5.68 7.63
C HIS A 65 -2.42 4.27 7.11
N ASN A 66 -3.25 3.30 7.52
CA ASN A 66 -3.19 1.97 6.97
C ASN A 66 -3.74 1.95 5.54
N LEU A 67 -2.96 1.47 4.58
CA LEU A 67 -3.36 1.34 3.18
C LEU A 67 -3.73 -0.11 2.91
N THR A 68 -4.86 -0.34 2.26
CA THR A 68 -5.21 -1.67 1.77
C THR A 68 -4.45 -1.96 0.49
N LEU A 69 -4.14 -3.23 0.24
CA LEU A 69 -3.51 -3.65 -1.01
C LEU A 69 -4.34 -3.23 -2.24
N ALA A 70 -5.68 -3.25 -2.12
CA ALA A 70 -6.58 -2.79 -3.17
C ALA A 70 -6.40 -1.29 -3.49
N THR A 71 -6.17 -0.44 -2.49
CA THR A 71 -5.87 0.98 -2.70
C THR A 71 -4.53 1.16 -3.40
N ILE A 72 -3.51 0.41 -2.98
CA ILE A 72 -2.17 0.49 -3.58
C ILE A 72 -2.21 0.01 -5.03
N ALA A 73 -2.94 -1.08 -5.32
CA ALA A 73 -3.14 -1.56 -6.68
C ALA A 73 -3.81 -0.50 -7.57
N LYS A 74 -4.84 0.19 -7.07
CA LYS A 74 -5.48 1.30 -7.81
C LYS A 74 -4.52 2.44 -8.10
N MET A 75 -3.69 2.82 -7.12
CA MET A 75 -2.66 3.84 -7.32
C MET A 75 -1.66 3.40 -8.39
N ALA A 76 -1.19 2.16 -8.35
CA ALA A 76 -0.27 1.59 -9.33
C ALA A 76 -0.89 1.57 -10.73
N THR A 77 -2.17 1.21 -10.87
CA THR A 77 -2.88 1.27 -12.17
C THR A 77 -2.97 2.69 -12.70
N VAL A 78 -3.30 3.67 -11.86
CA VAL A 78 -3.41 5.10 -12.27
C VAL A 78 -2.04 5.66 -12.64
N LEU A 79 -1.00 5.33 -11.88
CA LEU A 79 0.36 5.75 -12.14
C LEU A 79 1.01 4.91 -13.26
N GLY A 80 0.44 3.79 -13.66
CA GLY A 80 0.99 2.90 -14.68
C GLY A 80 2.39 2.37 -14.35
N ASP A 81 2.71 2.21 -13.07
CA ASP A 81 3.97 1.63 -12.58
C ASP A 81 3.75 0.97 -11.21
N ASP A 82 4.60 0.00 -10.88
CA ASP A 82 4.52 -0.75 -9.65
C ASP A 82 4.99 0.10 -8.45
N ILE A 83 4.16 0.12 -7.40
CA ILE A 83 4.45 0.80 -6.14
C ILE A 83 5.15 -0.15 -5.15
N ILE A 84 4.77 -1.43 -5.15
CA ILE A 84 5.38 -2.45 -4.30
C ILE A 84 6.06 -3.47 -5.20
N THR A 85 7.36 -3.68 -4.98
CA THR A 85 8.12 -4.77 -5.58
C THR A 85 8.47 -5.80 -4.51
N THR A 86 8.28 -7.07 -4.83
CA THR A 86 8.65 -8.18 -3.94
C THR A 86 10.01 -8.74 -4.37
N THR A 87 10.71 -9.39 -3.44
CA THR A 87 11.93 -10.11 -3.79
C THR A 87 11.61 -11.27 -4.73
N GLN A 88 12.47 -11.49 -5.73
CA GLN A 88 12.28 -12.60 -6.67
C GLN A 88 12.38 -13.94 -5.92
N SER A 89 11.23 -14.59 -5.74
CA SER A 89 11.18 -15.95 -5.19
C SER A 89 11.47 -16.94 -6.31
N HIS A 90 12.51 -17.76 -6.13
CA HIS A 90 12.78 -18.90 -7.01
C HIS A 90 11.72 -20.02 -6.86
N ARG A 91 10.86 -19.91 -5.84
CA ARG A 91 9.72 -20.82 -5.65
C ARG A 91 8.50 -20.19 -6.33
N PRO A 92 7.88 -20.87 -7.31
CA PRO A 92 6.65 -20.38 -7.90
C PRO A 92 5.59 -20.25 -6.79
N TYR A 93 4.86 -19.13 -6.80
CA TYR A 93 3.75 -18.95 -5.89
C TYR A 93 2.77 -20.10 -6.12
N LYS A 94 2.46 -20.88 -5.08
CA LYS A 94 1.47 -21.96 -5.18
C LYS A 94 0.10 -21.29 -5.33
N LEU A 95 -0.29 -21.01 -6.57
CA LEU A 95 -1.66 -20.62 -6.87
C LEU A 95 -2.55 -21.78 -6.44
N PRO A 96 -3.56 -21.56 -5.58
CA PRO A 96 -4.55 -22.59 -5.34
C PRO A 96 -5.14 -22.96 -6.71
N ASN A 97 -5.17 -24.26 -7.03
CA ASN A 97 -5.72 -24.76 -8.29
C ASN A 97 -7.08 -24.08 -8.54
N THR A 98 -7.23 -23.43 -9.69
CA THR A 98 -8.40 -22.63 -10.06
C THR A 98 -9.70 -23.43 -9.98
N GLN A 99 -9.64 -24.76 -10.14
CA GLN A 99 -10.77 -25.68 -9.94
C GLN A 99 -11.26 -25.71 -8.47
N ASN A 100 -10.37 -25.62 -7.48
CA ASN A 100 -10.75 -25.63 -6.07
C ASN A 100 -11.34 -24.29 -5.62
N VAL A 101 -10.86 -23.18 -6.18
CA VAL A 101 -11.39 -21.84 -5.84
C VAL A 101 -12.82 -21.67 -6.37
N ALA A 102 -13.10 -22.13 -7.59
CA ALA A 102 -14.46 -22.11 -8.14
C ALA A 102 -15.43 -22.99 -7.33
N MET A 103 -14.97 -24.15 -6.86
CA MET A 103 -15.78 -25.05 -6.02
C MET A 103 -16.04 -24.45 -4.62
N MET A 104 -15.03 -23.86 -3.98
CA MET A 104 -15.18 -23.20 -2.67
C MET A 104 -16.13 -22.00 -2.71
N VAL A 105 -16.08 -21.19 -3.77
CA VAL A 105 -16.97 -20.03 -3.94
C VAL A 105 -18.39 -20.49 -4.27
N ALA A 106 -18.57 -21.54 -5.08
CA ALA A 106 -19.87 -22.11 -5.37
C ALA A 106 -20.53 -22.76 -4.13
N GLU A 107 -19.74 -23.42 -3.28
CA GLU A 107 -20.22 -24.01 -2.03
C GLU A 107 -20.65 -22.95 -1.00
N ASP A 108 -19.98 -21.80 -0.94
CA ASP A 108 -20.35 -20.69 -0.06
C ASP A 108 -21.62 -19.97 -0.55
N MET A 109 -21.80 -19.84 -1.87
CA MET A 109 -23.01 -19.24 -2.47
C MET A 109 -24.26 -20.14 -2.35
N CYS A 110 -24.10 -21.45 -2.19
CA CYS A 110 -25.22 -22.39 -2.07
C CYS A 110 -25.70 -22.59 -0.61
N LYS A 111 -25.00 -22.01 0.39
CA LYS A 111 -25.33 -22.12 1.82
C LYS A 111 -26.11 -20.92 2.39
N LYS A 112 -26.63 -20.03 1.53
CA LYS A 112 -27.47 -18.89 1.92
C LYS A 112 -28.88 -19.05 1.36
#